data_AF-A0A6G1WDN1-F1
#
_entry.id   AF-A0A6G1WDN1-F1
#
_cell.length_a   1.000
_cell.length_b   1.000
_cell.length_c   1.000
_cell.angle_alpha   90.00
_cell.angle_beta   90.00
_cell.angle_gamma   90.00
#
_symmetry.space_group_name_H-M   'P 1'
#
loop_
_entity.id
_entity.type
_entity.pdbx_description
1 polymer ?
#
loop_
_entity_poly.entity_id
_entity_poly.type
_entity_poly.pdbx_seq_one_letter_code
_entity_poly.pdbx_strand_id
1 'polypeptide(L)' 'MNQQRRRPRAIAIARADKSSRQNEMAAYLATLVLCALTAIALFSSL' A
#
# COMPACT_ATOMS: atom_id res chain seq x y z
N MET A 1 -25.97 19.52 -26.91
CA MET A 1 -25.39 19.51 -25.55
C MET A 1 -25.40 18.08 -25.02
N ASN A 2 -24.39 17.28 -25.38
CA ASN A 2 -24.31 15.88 -24.93
C ASN A 2 -23.51 15.82 -23.63
N GLN A 3 -24.22 15.73 -22.51
CA GLN A 3 -23.62 15.50 -21.21
C GLN A 3 -23.01 14.09 -21.17
N GLN A 4 -21.69 14.06 -21.25
CA GLN A 4 -20.85 12.88 -21.09
C GLN A 4 -20.95 12.34 -19.65
N ARG A 5 -22.06 11.64 -19.33
CA ARG A 5 -22.27 10.88 -18.07
C ARG A 5 -21.44 9.58 -18.07
N ARG A 6 -20.13 9.68 -18.25
CA ARG A 6 -19.14 8.61 -18.03
C ARG A 6 -18.05 9.33 -17.21
N ARG A 7 -17.75 9.06 -15.95
CA ARG A 7 -17.19 7.80 -15.45
C ARG A 7 -17.06 7.84 -13.91
N PRO A 8 -18.09 7.49 -13.13
CA PRO A 8 -17.89 7.18 -11.71
C PRO A 8 -16.86 6.05 -11.51
N ARG A 9 -16.76 5.11 -12.48
CA ARG A 9 -15.77 4.03 -12.47
C ARG A 9 -14.32 4.49 -12.64
N ALA A 10 -14.03 5.54 -13.42
CA ALA A 10 -12.65 6.01 -13.58
C ALA A 10 -12.11 6.65 -12.30
N ILE A 11 -12.97 7.32 -11.55
CA ILE A 11 -12.61 7.90 -10.24
C ILE A 11 -12.40 6.77 -9.22
N ALA A 12 -13.26 5.73 -9.24
CA ALA A 12 -13.10 4.56 -8.39
C ALA A 12 -11.78 3.80 -8.68
N ILE A 13 -11.43 3.62 -9.95
CA ILE A 13 -10.17 2.98 -10.37
C ILE A 13 -8.96 3.85 -9.97
N ALA A 14 -9.00 5.16 -10.21
CA ALA A 14 -7.91 6.06 -9.82
C ALA A 14 -7.69 6.11 -8.29
N ARG A 15 -8.76 6.02 -7.50
CA ARG A 15 -8.65 5.90 -6.04
C ARG A 15 -8.13 4.53 -5.61
N ALA A 16 -8.57 3.45 -6.25
CA ALA A 16 -8.08 2.10 -5.99
C ALA A 16 -6.59 1.96 -6.34
N ASP A 17 -6.13 2.56 -7.45
CA ASP A 17 -4.73 2.56 -7.87
C ASP A 17 -3.84 3.32 -6.86
N LYS A 18 -4.30 4.49 -6.41
CA LYS A 18 -3.61 5.29 -5.40
C LYS A 18 -3.61 4.62 -4.02
N SER A 19 -4.73 3.99 -3.65
CA SER A 19 -4.88 3.18 -2.43
C SER A 19 -4.00 1.94 -2.48
N SER A 20 -3.93 1.24 -3.62
CA SER A 20 -3.09 0.05 -3.81
C SER A 20 -1.62 0.40 -3.67
N ARG A 21 -1.15 1.46 -4.34
CA ARG A 21 0.23 1.94 -4.20
C ARG A 21 0.58 2.34 -2.77
N GLN A 22 -0.33 2.99 -2.05
CA GLN A 22 -0.08 3.35 -0.65
C GLN A 22 -0.04 2.10 0.25
N ASN A 23 -0.90 1.12 -0.03
CA ASN A 23 -0.93 -0.15 0.70
C ASN A 23 0.31 -1.01 0.41
N GLU A 24 0.83 -1.00 -0.81
CA GLU A 24 2.08 -1.66 -1.20
C GLU A 24 3.28 -1.08 -0.43
N MET A 25 3.38 0.25 -0.33
CA MET A 25 4.44 0.91 0.44
C MET A 25 4.32 0.61 1.94
N ALA A 26 3.09 0.59 2.47
CA ALA A 26 2.84 0.22 3.87
C ALA A 26 3.23 -1.24 4.14
N ALA A 27 2.90 -2.18 3.25
CA ALA A 27 3.27 -3.58 3.36
C ALA A 27 4.80 -3.77 3.28
N TYR A 28 5.48 -3.02 2.41
CA TYR A 28 6.93 -3.04 2.29
C TYR A 28 7.61 -2.56 3.58
N LEU A 29 7.15 -1.42 4.13
CA LEU A 29 7.65 -0.90 5.40
C LEU A 29 7.39 -1.84 6.56
N ALA A 30 6.19 -2.43 6.64
CA ALA A 30 5.84 -3.41 7.66
C ALA A 30 6.77 -4.63 7.63
N THR A 31 7.09 -5.13 6.43
CA THR A 31 8.01 -6.26 6.26
C THR A 31 9.43 -5.90 6.70
N LEU A 32 9.92 -4.70 6.35
CA LEU A 32 11.23 -4.23 6.78
C LEU A 32 11.34 -4.09 8.30
N VAL A 33 10.32 -3.53 8.94
CA VAL A 33 10.25 -3.40 10.40
C VAL A 33 10.24 -4.79 11.06
N LEU A 34 9.43 -5.71 10.55
CA LEU A 34 9.37 -7.08 11.08
C LEU A 34 10.73 -7.78 10.97
N CYS A 35 11.40 -7.69 9.81
CA CYS A 35 12.74 -8.24 9.63
C CYS A 35 13.75 -7.63 10.60
N ALA A 36 13.76 -6.30 10.75
CA ALA A 36 14.67 -5.61 11.66
C ALA A 36 14.45 -6.04 13.12
N LEU A 37 13.20 -6.07 13.58
CA LEU A 37 12.86 -6.51 14.94
C LEU A 37 13.26 -7.97 15.17
N THR A 38 13.02 -8.84 14.19
CA THR A 38 13.39 -10.25 14.27
C THR A 38 14.91 -10.42 14.35
N ALA A 39 15.67 -9.68 13.53
CA ALA A 39 17.13 -9.70 13.58
C ALA A 39 17.65 -9.23 14.94
N ILE A 40 17.13 -8.11 15.48
CA ILE A 40 17.51 -7.59 16.79
C ILE A 40 17.21 -8.62 17.90
N ALA A 41 16.04 -9.26 17.84
CA ALA A 41 15.65 -10.28 18.81
C ALA A 41 16.59 -11.50 18.76
N LEU A 42 16.95 -11.97 17.56
CA LEU A 42 17.88 -13.08 17.38
C LEU A 42 19.28 -12.73 17.89
N PHE A 43 19.81 -11.54 17.57
CA PHE A 43 21.11 -11.08 18.05
C PHE A 43 21.16 -10.88 19.57
N SER A 44 20.05 -10.43 20.17
CA SER A 44 19.97 -10.22 21.63
C SER A 44 19.77 -11.53 22.40
N SER A 45 19.34 -12.59 21.71
CA SER A 45 19.14 -13.93 22.29
C SER A 45 20.38 -14.84 22.18
N LEU A 46 21.40 -14.40 21.43
CA LEU A 46 22.68 -15.07 21.25
C LEU A 46 23.69 -14.58 22.30
#